data_AF-A0A9X7PDL5-F1
#
_entry.id   AF-A0A9X7PDL5-F1
#
_cell.length_a   1.000
_cell.length_b   1.000
_cell.length_c   1.000
_cell.angle_alpha   90.00
_cell.angle_beta   90.00
_cell.angle_gamma   90.00
#
_symmetry.space_group_name_H-M   'P 1'
#
loop_
_entity.id
_entity.type
_entity.pdbx_description
1 polymer ?
#
loop_
_entity_poly.entity_id
_entity_poly.type
_entity_poly.pdbx_seq_one_letter_code
_entity_poly.pdbx_strand_id
1 'polypeptide(L)' 'GPAGGRRAVLAAADGVRTPVQIARALGRSAFATLLDVRRLAAAGLVRTPCADAPAAPGPPPPAAPELSLLYRIRDALEAL' A
#
# COMPACT_ATOMS: atom_id res chain seq x y z
N GLY A 1 24.15 2.87 1.17
CA GLY A 1 23.08 2.59 2.15
C GLY A 1 21.70 2.76 1.54
N PRO A 2 20.63 2.19 2.13
CA PRO A 2 19.27 2.15 1.56
C PRO A 2 18.66 3.55 1.26
N ALA A 3 19.16 4.61 1.90
CA ALA A 3 18.74 5.99 1.62
C ALA A 3 19.33 6.56 0.31
N GLY A 4 20.50 6.10 -0.12
CA GLY A 4 21.14 6.58 -1.36
C GLY A 4 20.43 6.11 -2.62
N GLY A 5 19.96 4.86 -2.62
CA GLY A 5 19.16 4.30 -3.72
C GLY A 5 17.85 5.07 -3.93
N ARG A 6 17.19 5.47 -2.84
CA ARG A 6 15.91 6.19 -2.90
C ARG A 6 16.06 7.62 -3.42
N ARG A 7 17.15 8.32 -3.07
CA ARG A 7 17.50 9.63 -3.66
C ARG A 7 17.77 9.54 -5.16
N ALA A 8 18.49 8.51 -5.61
CA ALA A 8 18.75 8.32 -7.03
C ALA A 8 17.46 8.06 -7.82
N VAL A 9 16.53 7.27 -7.27
CA VAL A 9 15.21 7.06 -7.86
C VAL A 9 14.41 8.35 -7.93
N LEU A 10 14.43 9.17 -6.87
CA LEU A 10 13.74 10.46 -6.86
C LEU A 10 14.31 11.41 -7.91
N ALA A 11 15.64 11.47 -8.06
CA ALA A 11 16.29 12.30 -9.08
C ALA A 11 15.97 11.85 -10.52
N ALA A 12 15.68 10.57 -10.74
CA ALA A 12 15.33 10.00 -12.05
C ALA A 12 13.82 10.06 -12.36
N ALA A 13 12.97 10.37 -11.37
CA ALA A 13 11.52 10.42 -11.50
C ALA A 13 11.06 11.72 -12.18
N ASP A 14 11.14 11.72 -13.50
CA ASP A 14 10.78 12.85 -14.38
C ASP A 14 9.28 12.91 -14.74
N GLY A 15 8.48 11.96 -14.25
CA GLY A 15 7.05 11.84 -14.56
C GLY A 15 6.74 11.18 -15.90
N VAL A 16 7.76 10.85 -16.71
CA VAL A 16 7.59 10.18 -18.01
C VAL A 16 8.02 8.73 -17.94
N ARG A 17 9.13 8.44 -17.23
CA ARG A 17 9.68 7.09 -17.15
C ARG A 17 8.87 6.21 -16.20
N THR A 18 8.65 4.97 -16.63
CA THR A 18 8.13 3.93 -15.75
C THR A 18 9.19 3.49 -14.74
N PRO A 19 8.81 2.90 -13.59
CA PRO A 19 9.77 2.39 -12.62
C PRO A 19 10.76 1.38 -13.20
N VAL A 20 10.36 0.58 -14.20
CA VAL A 20 11.24 -0.39 -14.88
C VAL A 20 12.27 0.33 -15.75
N GLN A 21 11.88 1.40 -16.45
CA GLN A 21 12.81 2.23 -17.22
C GLN A 21 13.82 2.93 -16.31
N ILE A 22 13.36 3.46 -15.16
CA ILE A 22 14.25 4.04 -14.14
C ILE A 22 15.24 2.99 -13.62
N ALA A 23 14.77 1.76 -13.33
CA ALA A 23 15.63 0.69 -12.85
C ALA A 23 16.75 0.34 -13.85
N ARG A 24 16.40 0.25 -15.15
CA ARG A 24 17.37 0.02 -16.23
C ARG A 24 18.38 1.15 -16.34
N ALA A 25 17.93 2.41 -16.32
CA ALA A 25 18.81 3.58 -16.38
C ALA A 25 19.79 3.65 -15.21
N LEU A 26 19.36 3.20 -14.02
CA LEU A 26 20.18 3.17 -12.81
C LEU A 26 20.98 1.86 -12.63
N GLY A 27 20.89 0.91 -13.56
CA GLY A 27 21.61 -0.37 -13.48
C GLY A 27 21.23 -1.24 -12.28
N ARG A 28 19.97 -1.15 -11.81
CA ARG A 28 19.50 -1.80 -10.57
C ARG A 28 18.26 -2.67 -10.78
N SER A 29 17.95 -3.48 -9.78
CA SER A 29 16.74 -4.33 -9.77
C SER A 29 15.46 -3.50 -9.93
N ALA A 30 14.57 -3.96 -10.82
CA ALA A 30 13.23 -3.40 -10.98
C ALA A 30 12.42 -3.50 -9.69
N PHE A 31 12.53 -4.61 -8.96
CA PHE A 31 11.82 -4.82 -7.70
C PHE A 31 12.24 -3.80 -6.63
N ALA A 32 13.55 -3.62 -6.42
CA ALA A 32 14.04 -2.65 -5.45
C ALA A 32 13.59 -1.23 -5.82
N THR A 33 13.56 -0.91 -7.12
CA THR A 33 13.08 0.39 -7.65
C THR A 33 11.60 0.60 -7.35
N LEU A 34 10.75 -0.41 -7.57
CA LEU A 34 9.33 -0.35 -7.23
C LEU A 34 9.11 -0.12 -5.73
N LEU A 35 9.88 -0.77 -4.87
CA LEU A 35 9.78 -0.56 -3.42
C LEU A 35 10.16 0.87 -3.02
N ASP A 36 11.23 1.42 -3.60
CA ASP A 36 11.63 2.81 -3.38
C ASP A 36 10.58 3.80 -3.90
N VAL A 37 10.02 3.57 -5.10
CA VAL A 37 8.91 4.38 -5.64
C VAL A 37 7.69 4.33 -4.72
N ARG A 38 7.28 3.16 -4.24
CA ARG A 38 6.15 3.02 -3.30
C ARG A 38 6.40 3.78 -1.99
N ARG A 39 7.63 3.74 -1.46
CA ARG A 39 8.00 4.51 -0.26
C ARG A 39 8.02 6.02 -0.50
N LEU A 40 8.52 6.46 -1.66
CA LEU A 40 8.48 7.87 -2.06
C LEU A 40 7.04 8.37 -2.26
N ALA A 41 6.17 7.54 -2.83
CA ALA A 41 4.75 7.86 -3.00
C ALA A 41 4.03 7.95 -1.66
N ALA A 42 4.27 7.01 -0.75
CA ALA A 42 3.74 7.08 0.62
C ALA A 42 4.20 8.33 1.39
N ALA A 43 5.39 8.86 1.05
CA ALA A 43 5.92 10.11 1.60
C ALA A 43 5.44 11.37 0.84
N GLY A 44 4.62 11.23 -0.20
CA GLY A 44 4.13 12.35 -1.03
C GLY A 44 5.18 12.95 -1.98
N LEU A 45 6.35 12.33 -2.13
CA LEU A 45 7.46 12.85 -2.95
C LEU A 45 7.35 12.47 -4.43
N VAL A 46 6.62 11.41 -4.75
CA VAL A 46 6.36 10.96 -6.12
C VAL A 46 4.87 10.67 -6.24
N ARG A 47 4.22 11.23 -7.27
CA ARG A 47 2.86 10.80 -7.63
C ARG A 47 2.97 9.55 -8.50
N THR A 48 2.39 8.45 -8.02
CA THR A 48 2.11 7.29 -8.84
C THR A 48 0.65 7.34 -9.25
N PRO A 49 0.30 7.02 -10.52
CA PRO A 49 -1.09 6.78 -10.88
C PRO A 49 -1.62 5.73 -9.91
N CYS A 50 -2.60 6.11 -9.08
CA CYS A 50 -3.37 5.12 -8.36
C CYS A 50 -4.11 4.39 -9.48
N ALA A 51 -3.72 3.16 -9.81
CA ALA A 51 -4.71 2.27 -10.39
C ALA A 51 -5.88 2.30 -9.41
N ASP A 52 -7.11 2.47 -9.89
CA ASP A 52 -8.34 2.43 -9.09
C ASP A 52 -8.48 1.05 -8.43
N ALA A 53 -7.56 0.74 -7.53
CA ALA A 53 -7.53 -0.45 -6.73
C ALA A 53 -8.57 -0.20 -5.65
N PRO A 54 -9.57 -1.09 -5.51
CA PRO A 54 -10.51 -1.00 -4.41
C PRO A 54 -9.69 -0.88 -3.12
N ALA A 55 -10.04 0.09 -2.28
CA ALA A 55 -9.38 0.31 -1.00
C ALA A 55 -9.24 -1.05 -0.31
N ALA A 56 -8.01 -1.50 -0.09
CA ALA A 56 -7.78 -2.76 0.58
C ALA A 56 -8.55 -2.71 1.91
N PRO A 57 -9.39 -3.72 2.21
CA PRO A 57 -10.14 -3.71 3.44
C PRO A 57 -9.16 -3.52 4.60
N GLY A 58 -9.43 -2.51 5.43
CA GLY A 58 -8.67 -2.30 6.65
C GLY A 58 -8.64 -3.59 7.48
N PRO A 59 -7.66 -3.74 8.39
CA PRO A 59 -7.65 -4.89 9.29
C PRO A 59 -9.04 -5.04 9.93
N PRO A 60 -9.61 -6.26 9.98
CA PRO A 60 -10.92 -6.45 10.56
C PRO A 60 -10.91 -5.90 12.00
N PRO A 61 -11.97 -5.20 12.42
CA PRO A 61 -12.05 -4.76 13.80
C PRO A 61 -11.91 -5.98 14.72
N PRO A 62 -11.24 -5.85 15.87
CA PRO A 62 -11.13 -6.95 16.81
C PRO A 62 -12.56 -7.44 17.14
N ALA A 63 -12.75 -8.77 17.13
CA ALA A 63 -14.03 -9.37 17.43
C ALA A 63 -14.51 -8.87 18.80
N ALA A 64 -15.48 -7.96 18.81
CA ALA A 64 -15.98 -7.36 20.03
C ALA A 64 -16.86 -8.41 20.72
N PRO A 65 -16.49 -8.91 21.91
CA PRO A 65 -17.25 -9.94 22.62
C PRO A 65 -18.70 -9.50 22.90
N GLU A 66 -18.92 -8.19 23.01
CA GLU A 66 -20.23 -7.55 23.14
C GLU A 66 -21.14 -7.85 21.94
N LEU A 67 -20.61 -7.79 20.70
CA LEU A 67 -21.39 -8.08 19.50
C LEU A 67 -21.82 -9.55 19.45
N SER A 68 -20.97 -10.47 19.91
CA SER A 68 -21.30 -11.90 20.00
C SER A 68 -22.42 -12.18 21.01
N LEU A 69 -22.47 -11.42 22.11
CA LEU A 69 -23.54 -11.53 23.10
C LEU A 69 -24.87 -11.01 22.52
N LEU A 70 -24.85 -9.88 21.82
CA LEU A 70 -26.03 -9.31 21.17
C LEU A 70 -26.63 -10.25 20.11
N TYR A 71 -25.78 -10.92 19.31
CA TYR A 71 -26.26 -11.91 18.36
C TYR A 71 -26.89 -13.13 19.04
N ARG A 72 -26.27 -13.63 20.11
CA ARG A 72 -26.84 -14.75 20.88
C ARG A 72 -28.19 -14.39 21.51
N ILE A 73 -28.33 -13.16 22.01
CA ILE A 73 -29.60 -12.66 22.55
C ILE A 73 -30.66 -12.60 21.46
N ARG A 74 -30.32 -12.06 20.28
CA ARG A 74 -31.25 -12.01 19.14
C ARG A 74 -31.71 -13.40 18.73
N ASP A 75 -30.79 -14.33 18.55
CA ASP A 75 -31.10 -15.70 18.13
C ASP A 75 -32.02 -16.39 19.16
N ALA A 76 -31.82 -16.14 20.46
CA ALA A 76 -32.68 -16.67 21.52
C ALA A 76 -34.09 -16.06 21.53
N LEU A 77 -34.23 -14.80 21.12
CA LEU A 77 -35.52 -14.12 21.01
C LEU A 77 -36.29 -14.56 19.75
N GLU A 78 -35.60 -14.84 18.65
CA GLU A 78 -36.21 -15.32 17.40
C GLU A 78 -36.66 -16.79 17.49
N ALA A 79 -36.17 -17.54 18.47
CA ALA A 79 -36.51 -18.94 18.70
C ALA A 79 -37.73 -19.16 19.63
N LEU A 80 -38.37 -18.09 20.12
CA LEU A 80 -39.58 -18.11 20.96
C LEU A 80 -40.85 -17.96 20.12
#